data_AF-A0A2M8H1W1-F1
#
_entry.id   AF-A0A2M8H1W1-F1
#
_cell.length_a   1.000
_cell.length_b   1.000
_cell.length_c   1.000
_cell.angle_alpha   90.00
_cell.angle_beta   90.00
_cell.angle_gamma   90.00
#
_symmetry.space_group_name_H-M   'P 1'
#
loop_
_entity.id
_entity.type
_entity.pdbx_description
1 polymer ?
#
loop_
_entity_poly.entity_id
_entity_poly.type
_entity_poly.pdbx_seq_one_letter_code
_entity_poly.pdbx_strand_id
1 'polypeptide(L)'
;MTESDIEVRISELEHAEDFLRFFQIDFDPELVRVKRIQLLRLFHHILNSFSQPLQHQEYRKALKIAYRQLENGNELAFKASDCQGCSECDD
;
A
#
# COMPACT_ATOMS: atom_id res chain seq x y z
N MET A 1 -2.02 -9.67 -23.86
CA MET A 1 -1.69 -8.82 -22.71
C MET A 1 -0.33 -9.29 -22.23
N THR A 2 0.72 -8.55 -22.59
CA THR A 2 2.10 -8.88 -22.20
C THR A 2 2.40 -8.26 -20.83
N GLU A 3 3.49 -8.66 -20.17
CA GLU A 3 3.90 -8.11 -18.88
C GLU A 3 4.08 -6.57 -18.92
N SER A 4 4.53 -6.05 -20.07
CA SER A 4 4.67 -4.61 -20.31
C SER A 4 3.34 -3.84 -20.33
N ASP A 5 2.22 -4.46 -20.74
CA ASP A 5 0.89 -3.81 -20.65
C ASP A 5 0.52 -3.51 -19.19
N ILE A 6 0.94 -4.38 -18.26
CA ILE A 6 0.56 -4.27 -16.85
C ILE A 6 1.31 -3.11 -16.18
N GLU A 7 2.61 -2.98 -16.44
CA GLU A 7 3.42 -1.89 -15.88
C GLU A 7 2.98 -0.52 -16.39
N VAL A 8 2.63 -0.41 -17.68
CA VAL A 8 2.08 0.82 -18.27
C VAL A 8 0.74 1.15 -17.62
N ARG A 9 -0.17 0.19 -17.53
CA ARG A 9 -1.48 0.42 -16.91
C ARG A 9 -1.37 0.78 -15.45
N ILE A 10 -0.44 0.20 -14.70
CA ILE A 10 -0.14 0.56 -13.30
C ILE A 10 0.39 1.99 -13.18
N SER A 11 1.24 2.42 -14.13
CA SER A 11 1.80 3.77 -14.16
C SER A 11 0.74 4.84 -14.49
N GLU A 12 -0.34 4.46 -15.17
CA GLU A 12 -1.50 5.32 -15.44
C GLU A 12 -2.50 5.39 -14.26
N LEU A 13 -2.39 4.52 -13.24
CA LEU A 13 -3.25 4.58 -12.06
C LEU A 13 -2.73 5.66 -11.11
N GLU A 14 -3.37 6.83 -11.14
CA GLU A 14 -2.97 7.94 -10.27
C GLU A 14 -3.55 7.81 -8.85
N HIS A 15 -4.61 7.01 -8.66
CA HIS A 15 -5.43 7.01 -7.45
C HIS A 15 -5.61 5.60 -6.87
N ALA A 16 -5.61 5.46 -5.53
CA ALA A 16 -5.71 4.16 -4.84
C ALA A 16 -6.98 3.36 -5.22
N GLU A 17 -8.06 4.05 -5.56
CA GLU A 17 -9.31 3.44 -6.05
C GLU A 17 -9.13 2.77 -7.42
N ASP A 18 -8.33 3.36 -8.31
CA ASP A 18 -8.04 2.78 -9.62
C ASP A 18 -7.19 1.50 -9.51
N PHE A 19 -6.29 1.44 -8.53
CA PHE A 19 -5.60 0.19 -8.19
C PHE A 19 -6.58 -0.90 -7.77
N LEU A 20 -7.48 -0.61 -6.83
CA LEU A 20 -8.44 -1.61 -6.34
C LEU A 20 -9.37 -2.08 -7.46
N ARG A 21 -9.81 -1.17 -8.33
CA ARG A 21 -10.63 -1.49 -9.52
C ARG A 21 -9.87 -2.34 -10.53
N PHE A 22 -8.62 -1.99 -10.84
CA PHE A 22 -7.77 -2.73 -11.76
C PHE A 22 -7.59 -4.20 -11.31
N PHE A 23 -7.37 -4.42 -10.01
CA PHE A 23 -7.22 -5.75 -9.42
C PHE A 23 -8.54 -6.47 -9.11
N GLN A 24 -9.68 -5.85 -9.43
CA GLN A 24 -11.03 -6.34 -9.15
C GLN A 24 -11.19 -6.75 -7.68
N ILE A 25 -10.81 -5.85 -6.78
CA ILE A 25 -10.98 -6.00 -5.34
C ILE A 25 -12.21 -5.18 -4.95
N ASP A 26 -13.16 -5.77 -4.23
CA ASP A 26 -14.28 -5.02 -3.63
C ASP A 26 -13.76 -4.07 -2.55
N PHE A 27 -14.19 -2.82 -2.60
CA PHE A 27 -13.81 -1.79 -1.64
C PHE A 27 -14.92 -0.78 -1.41
N ASP A 28 -14.91 -0.16 -0.23
CA ASP A 28 -15.73 1.01 0.08
C ASP A 28 -15.02 2.28 -0.40
N PRO A 29 -15.58 3.02 -1.38
CA PRO A 29 -14.93 4.19 -1.96
C PRO A 29 -14.80 5.34 -0.95
N GLU A 30 -15.71 5.47 0.02
CA GLU A 30 -15.62 6.52 1.03
C GLU A 30 -14.44 6.25 1.99
N LEU A 31 -14.29 5.01 2.45
CA LEU A 31 -13.16 4.58 3.28
C LEU A 31 -11.82 4.76 2.55
N VAL A 32 -11.73 4.35 1.28
CA VAL A 32 -10.52 4.48 0.48
C VAL A 32 -10.19 5.95 0.23
N ARG A 33 -11.19 6.79 -0.09
CA ARG A 33 -10.96 8.22 -0.32
C ARG A 33 -10.43 8.91 0.93
N VAL A 34 -11.02 8.63 2.09
CA VAL A 34 -10.63 9.21 3.39
C VAL A 34 -9.26 8.70 3.83
N LYS A 35 -8.98 7.41 3.65
CA LYS A 35 -7.76 6.78 4.15
C LYS A 35 -6.76 6.38 3.05
N ARG A 36 -6.78 7.04 1.89
CA ARG A 36 -5.92 6.70 0.73
C ARG A 36 -4.44 6.64 1.07
N ILE A 37 -3.96 7.57 1.90
CA ILE A 37 -2.55 7.66 2.31
C ILE A 37 -2.18 6.43 3.16
N GLN A 38 -3.08 5.99 4.03
CA GLN A 38 -2.83 4.83 4.88
C GLN A 38 -2.87 3.53 4.08
N LEU A 39 -3.81 3.41 3.14
CA LEU A 39 -3.87 2.27 2.23
C LEU A 39 -2.57 2.12 1.43
N LEU A 40 -2.05 3.22 0.86
CA LEU A 40 -0.78 3.20 0.13
C LEU A 40 0.40 2.87 1.04
N ARG A 41 0.48 3.44 2.25
CA ARG A 41 1.54 3.11 3.21
C ARG A 41 1.52 1.63 3.60
N LEU A 42 0.35 1.07 3.89
CA LEU A 42 0.16 -0.35 4.17
C LEU A 42 0.58 -1.21 2.98
N PHE A 43 0.13 -0.84 1.79
CA PHE A 43 0.47 -1.54 0.55
C PHE A 43 1.99 -1.61 0.34
N HIS A 44 2.69 -0.47 0.40
CA HIS A 44 4.14 -0.43 0.28
C HIS A 44 4.84 -1.21 1.40
N HIS A 45 4.33 -1.13 2.63
CA HIS A 45 4.89 -1.89 3.75
C HIS A 45 4.79 -3.41 3.52
N ILE A 46 3.65 -3.88 3.02
CA ILE A 46 3.45 -5.31 2.71
C ILE A 46 4.31 -5.73 1.52
N LEU A 47 4.45 -4.90 0.49
CA LEU A 47 5.34 -5.18 -0.65
C LEU A 47 6.79 -5.39 -0.22
N ASN A 48 7.28 -4.62 0.76
CA ASN A 48 8.63 -4.79 1.31
C ASN A 48 8.81 -6.14 2.04
N SER A 49 7.73 -6.80 2.44
CA SER A 49 7.77 -8.12 3.08
C SER A 49 7.81 -9.27 2.06
N PHE A 50 7.60 -9.01 0.77
CA PHE A 50 7.65 -10.02 -0.27
C PHE A 50 9.04 -10.13 -0.90
N SER A 51 9.41 -11.34 -1.32
CA SER A 51 10.67 -11.57 -2.02
C SER A 51 10.60 -11.08 -3.47
N GLN A 52 11.61 -10.32 -3.87
CA GLN A 52 11.77 -9.83 -5.24
C GLN A 52 12.22 -10.98 -6.17
N PRO A 53 11.81 -10.99 -7.45
CA PRO A 53 10.99 -9.98 -8.13
C PRO A 53 9.49 -10.10 -7.81
N LEU A 54 8.83 -8.96 -7.65
CA LEU A 54 7.39 -8.90 -7.39
C LEU A 54 6.61 -9.23 -8.65
N GLN A 55 5.75 -10.23 -8.58
CA GLN A 55 4.84 -10.59 -9.66
C GLN A 55 3.46 -9.96 -9.47
N HIS A 56 2.66 -9.89 -10.54
CA HIS A 56 1.29 -9.37 -10.51
C HIS A 56 0.43 -9.94 -9.37
N GLN A 57 0.60 -11.23 -9.04
CA GLN A 57 -0.13 -11.87 -7.95
C GLN A 57 0.26 -11.31 -6.57
N GLU A 58 1.53 -10.94 -6.37
CA GLU A 58 2.02 -10.37 -5.10
C GLU A 58 1.50 -8.95 -4.92
N TYR A 59 1.47 -8.14 -5.98
CA TYR A 59 0.82 -6.82 -5.94
C TYR A 59 -0.66 -6.91 -5.57
N ARG A 60 -1.41 -7.83 -6.20
CA ARG A 60 -2.82 -8.07 -5.86
C ARG A 60 -3.00 -8.51 -4.40
N LYS A 61 -2.14 -9.42 -3.91
CA LYS A 61 -2.17 -9.88 -2.52
C LYS A 61 -1.88 -8.74 -1.54
N ALA A 62 -0.83 -7.96 -1.78
CA ALA A 62 -0.48 -6.81 -0.94
C ALA A 62 -1.65 -5.84 -0.82
N LEU A 63 -2.28 -5.48 -1.95
CA LEU A 63 -3.38 -4.53 -1.96
C LEU A 63 -4.60 -5.06 -1.18
N LYS A 64 -4.92 -6.35 -1.35
CA LYS A 64 -6.03 -7.01 -0.62
C LYS A 64 -5.78 -7.09 0.88
N ILE A 65 -4.55 -7.37 1.29
CA ILE A 65 -4.16 -7.40 2.71
C ILE A 65 -4.22 -5.98 3.29
N ALA A 66 -3.66 -4.99 2.59
CA ALA A 66 -3.68 -3.60 2.99
C ALA A 66 -5.11 -3.08 3.20
N TYR A 67 -6.01 -3.38 2.26
CA TYR A 67 -7.40 -2.97 2.34
C TYR A 67 -8.13 -3.63 3.51
N ARG A 68 -7.96 -4.95 3.72
CA ARG A 68 -8.54 -5.63 4.91
C ARG A 68 -8.03 -5.07 6.23
N GLN A 69 -6.75 -4.73 6.32
CA GLN A 69 -6.18 -4.11 7.52
C GLN A 69 -6.82 -2.74 7.77
N LEU A 70 -7.04 -1.97 6.70
CA LEU A 70 -7.73 -0.69 6.74
C LEU A 70 -9.18 -0.81 7.24
N GLU A 71 -9.93 -1.80 6.72
CA GLU A 71 -11.32 -2.10 7.14
C GLU A 71 -11.43 -2.51 8.60
N ASN A 72 -10.48 -3.34 9.07
CA ASN A 72 -10.44 -3.77 10.46
C ASN A 72 -10.00 -2.66 11.44
N GLY A 73 -9.67 -1.46 10.94
CA GLY A 73 -9.11 -0.38 11.75
C GLY A 73 -7.67 -0.66 12.22
N ASN A 74 -7.02 -1.70 11.68
CA ASN A 74 -5.61 -1.98 11.84
C ASN A 74 -4.82 -1.04 10.93
N GLU A 75 -4.83 0.23 11.30
CA GLU A 75 -3.94 1.23 10.75
C GLU A 75 -2.52 0.82 11.12
N LEU A 76 -1.56 1.04 10.21
CA LEU A 76 -0.13 0.98 10.57
C LEU A 76 0.00 1.90 11.76
N ALA A 77 0.08 1.32 12.97
CA ALA A 77 0.39 2.06 14.16
C ALA A 77 1.75 2.67 13.84
N PHE A 78 1.72 3.94 13.46
CA PHE A 78 2.89 4.72 13.20
C PHE A 78 3.59 4.72 14.55
N LYS A 79 4.52 3.78 14.76
CA LYS A 79 5.47 3.88 15.84
C LYS A 79 6.19 5.19 15.53
N ALA A 80 5.78 6.25 16.21
CA ALA A 80 6.54 7.49 16.34
C ALA A 80 7.78 7.19 17.20
N SER A 81 8.55 6.19 16.77
CA SER A 81 9.68 5.62 17.47
C SER A 81 10.68 5.15 16.42
N ASP A 82 10.99 6.06 15.51
CA ASP A 82 12.29 6.11 14.85
C ASP A 82 12.91 7.50 15.07
N CYS A 83 12.76 8.04 16.29
CA CYS A 83 13.83 8.85 16.88
C CYS A 83 14.99 7.89 17.23
N GLN A 84 15.55 7.23 16.22
CA GLN A 84 16.74 6.40 16.33
C GLN A 84 17.91 7.26 15.83
N GLY A 85 18.22 8.36 16.54
CA GLY A 85 19.37 9.20 16.14
C GLY A 85 19.43 10.66 16.59
N CYS A 86 18.81 11.07 17.70
CA CYS A 86 19.30 12.26 18.42
C CYS A 86 20.25 11.79 19.52
N SER A 87 21.44 11.35 19.11
CA SER A 87 22.60 11.42 19.99
C SER A 87 23.05 12.88 20.04
N GLU A 88 23.23 13.38 21.26
CA GLU A 88 23.80 14.68 21.63
C GLU A 88 22.94 15.92 21.35
N CYS A 89 22.24 16.35 22.40
CA CYS A 89 22.18 17.78 22.73
C CYS A 89 22.90 17.91 24.08
N ASP A 90 24.17 18.31 23.98
CA ASP A 90 25.01 18.79 25.07
C ASP A 90 24.60 20.23 25.38
N ASP A 91 24.18 20.50 26.62
CA ASP A 91 24.42 21.76 27.35
C ASP A 91 24.28 21.52 28.87
#